data_AF-D4H3Z4-F1
#
_entry.id   AF-D4H3Z4-F1
#
_cell.length_a   1.000
_cell.length_b   1.000
_cell.length_c   1.000
_cell.angle_alpha   90.00
_cell.angle_beta   90.00
_cell.angle_gamma   90.00
#
_symmetry.space_group_name_H-M   'P 1'
#
loop_
_entity.id
_entity.type
_entity.pdbx_description
1 polymer ?
#
loop_
_entity_poly.entity_id
_entity_poly.type
_entity_poly.pdbx_seq_one_letter_code
_entity_poly.pdbx_strand_id
1 'polypeptide(L)'
;MEWEFTATQIIEGEYEISLTDFTKKLYSKTAEMTAMSIDEVVSLDNIIDESLDPLEDYRIQYFICYYNFTLALATGRSIRQFKAHTKKLGITKSIKNMFMDKKFLAELQDDSEETVLIFMAVLKSITSGLIESGSSTSRLPQMLVMQQLNSFSSVIPNIMKNEKVRNMIMPIEFENSFMSGKLMRIFK
;
A
#
# COMPACT_ATOMS: atom_id res chain seq x y z
N MET A 1 -1.00 -8.93 14.19
CA MET A 1 -2.45 -8.92 13.90
C MET A 1 -2.75 -9.88 12.75
N GLU A 2 -3.64 -10.84 12.98
CA GLU A 2 -4.20 -11.72 11.93
C GLU A 2 -5.47 -11.09 11.35
N TRP A 3 -5.75 -11.32 10.07
CA TRP A 3 -7.00 -10.87 9.46
C TRP A 3 -8.15 -11.75 9.94
N GLU A 4 -9.29 -11.14 10.28
CA GLU A 4 -10.49 -11.85 10.76
C GLU A 4 -11.23 -12.61 9.63
N PHE A 5 -10.75 -12.47 8.40
CA PHE A 5 -11.33 -13.01 7.17
C PHE A 5 -10.20 -13.29 6.18
N THR A 6 -10.52 -14.10 5.17
CA THR A 6 -9.60 -14.47 4.08
C THR A 6 -9.90 -13.69 2.81
N ALA A 7 -8.95 -13.67 1.88
CA ALA A 7 -9.17 -13.11 0.54
C ALA A 7 -10.35 -13.75 -0.21
N THR A 8 -10.60 -15.05 -0.01
CA THR A 8 -11.69 -15.80 -0.65
C THR A 8 -13.05 -15.28 -0.21
N GLN A 9 -13.24 -15.04 1.09
CA GLN A 9 -14.49 -14.51 1.64
C GLN A 9 -14.84 -13.12 1.08
N ILE A 10 -13.83 -12.32 0.74
CA ILE A 10 -14.04 -11.04 0.06
C ILE A 10 -14.48 -11.25 -1.40
N ILE A 11 -13.81 -12.16 -2.11
CA ILE A 11 -14.07 -12.44 -3.52
C ILE A 11 -15.48 -13.02 -3.72
N GLU A 12 -15.93 -13.87 -2.80
CA GLU A 12 -17.25 -14.50 -2.79
C GLU A 12 -18.36 -13.56 -2.30
N GLY A 13 -18.00 -12.37 -1.80
CA GLY A 13 -18.96 -11.38 -1.30
C GLY A 13 -19.48 -11.69 0.10
N GLU A 14 -18.90 -12.66 0.82
CA GLU A 14 -19.23 -12.98 2.20
C GLU A 14 -18.75 -11.90 3.17
N TYR A 15 -17.69 -11.17 2.80
CA TYR A 15 -17.14 -10.07 3.59
C TYR A 15 -16.85 -8.85 2.72
N GLU A 16 -17.39 -7.70 3.09
CA GLU A 16 -17.12 -6.43 2.42
C GLU A 16 -16.05 -5.63 3.18
N ILE A 17 -14.97 -5.28 2.48
CA ILE A 17 -13.92 -4.41 3.02
C ILE A 17 -13.58 -3.31 2.01
N SER A 18 -13.66 -2.06 2.46
CA SER A 18 -13.27 -0.91 1.65
C SER A 18 -11.75 -0.74 1.59
N LEU A 19 -11.24 -0.01 0.59
CA LEU A 19 -9.82 0.38 0.55
C LEU A 19 -9.40 1.14 1.79
N THR A 20 -10.29 1.99 2.32
CA THR A 20 -10.04 2.79 3.51
C THR A 20 -9.86 1.92 4.74
N ASP A 21 -10.71 0.91 4.92
CA ASP A 21 -10.61 0.00 6.07
C ASP A 21 -9.37 -0.89 5.95
N PHE A 22 -9.06 -1.37 4.76
CA PHE A 22 -7.81 -2.05 4.48
C PHE A 22 -6.60 -1.17 4.83
N THR A 23 -6.57 0.08 4.36
CA THR A 23 -5.50 1.04 4.63
C THR A 23 -5.33 1.33 6.13
N LYS A 24 -6.42 1.49 6.89
CA LYS A 24 -6.36 1.67 8.35
C LYS A 24 -5.84 0.44 9.09
N LYS A 25 -6.33 -0.75 8.72
CA LYS A 25 -5.86 -2.03 9.31
C LYS A 25 -4.38 -2.24 9.00
N LEU A 26 -3.95 -1.94 7.76
CA LEU A 26 -2.55 -2.01 7.36
C LEU A 26 -1.67 -1.04 8.16
N TYR A 27 -2.12 0.21 8.35
CA TYR A 27 -1.40 1.18 9.17
C TYR A 27 -1.21 0.69 10.60
N SER A 28 -2.29 0.20 11.22
CA SER A 28 -2.27 -0.35 12.58
C SER A 28 -1.26 -1.49 12.72
N LYS A 29 -1.24 -2.43 11.76
CA LYS A 29 -0.24 -3.52 11.70
C LYS A 29 1.19 -2.97 11.63
N THR A 30 1.43 -1.99 10.75
CA THR A 30 2.78 -1.42 10.59
C THR A 30 3.23 -0.58 11.79
N ALA A 31 2.30 0.08 12.48
CA ALA A 31 2.57 0.82 13.70
C ALA A 31 3.00 -0.13 14.84
N GLU A 32 2.40 -1.32 14.94
CA GLU A 32 2.83 -2.37 15.88
C GLU A 32 4.24 -2.88 15.55
N MET A 33 4.53 -3.16 14.27
CA MET A 33 5.85 -3.65 13.83
C MET A 33 6.97 -2.66 14.13
N THR A 34 6.69 -1.37 13.95
CA THR A 34 7.65 -0.29 14.20
C THR A 34 7.78 0.04 15.68
N ALA A 35 6.75 -0.18 16.50
CA ALA A 35 6.84 0.00 17.95
C ALA A 35 7.89 -0.91 18.62
N MET A 36 8.17 -2.07 18.01
CA MET A 36 9.15 -3.04 18.51
C MET A 36 10.61 -2.70 18.13
N SER A 37 10.84 -1.69 17.29
CA SER A 37 12.16 -1.36 16.70
C SER A 37 12.72 0.01 17.11
N ILE A 38 12.06 0.71 18.05
CA ILE A 38 12.39 2.08 18.49
C ILE A 38 13.51 2.07 19.56
N ASP A 39 14.63 1.42 19.28
CA ASP A 39 15.92 1.77 19.90
C ASP A 39 16.81 2.57 18.94
N GLU A 40 16.37 2.77 17.68
CA GLU A 40 17.08 3.59 16.70
C GLU A 40 16.67 5.06 16.80
N VAL A 41 17.66 5.92 17.02
CA VAL A 41 17.55 7.39 16.99
C VAL A 41 16.72 7.82 15.78
N VAL A 42 15.51 8.30 16.03
CA VAL A 42 14.64 8.87 15.00
C VAL A 42 15.32 10.14 14.47
N SER A 43 15.97 10.02 13.32
CA SER A 43 16.61 11.17 12.67
C SER A 43 15.54 12.16 12.22
N LEU A 44 15.76 13.45 12.51
CA LEU A 44 14.95 14.57 12.03
C LEU A 44 15.11 14.82 10.52
N ASP A 45 15.91 14.01 9.81
CA ASP A 45 16.10 14.14 8.38
C ASP A 45 14.89 13.57 7.61
N ASN A 46 14.29 14.41 6.76
CA ASN A 46 13.22 14.08 5.80
C ASN A 46 11.77 14.04 6.33
N ILE A 47 11.46 14.79 7.38
CA ILE A 47 10.12 14.95 7.96
C ILE A 47 9.02 15.15 6.89
N ILE A 48 7.98 14.31 6.94
CA ILE A 48 6.77 14.40 6.10
C ILE A 48 5.93 15.62 6.48
N ASP A 49 5.77 15.86 7.78
CA ASP A 49 5.01 16.97 8.35
C ASP A 49 5.67 17.47 9.64
N GLU A 50 6.10 18.74 9.64
CA GLU A 50 6.79 19.37 10.76
C GLU A 50 5.94 19.47 12.04
N SER A 51 4.62 19.30 11.92
CA SER A 51 3.69 19.28 13.06
C SER A 51 3.51 17.89 13.67
N LEU A 52 4.01 16.83 13.03
CA LEU A 52 3.94 15.48 13.56
C LEU A 52 5.06 15.21 14.56
N ASP A 53 4.75 14.37 15.55
CA ASP A 53 5.78 13.78 16.39
C ASP A 53 6.74 12.93 15.53
N PRO A 54 8.07 13.00 15.73
CA PRO A 54 9.04 12.28 14.91
C PRO A 54 8.78 10.77 14.82
N LEU A 55 8.23 10.15 15.87
CA LEU A 55 7.90 8.73 15.83
C LEU A 55 6.72 8.45 14.90
N GLU A 56 5.71 9.31 14.91
CA GLU A 56 4.57 9.20 14.01
C GLU A 56 4.99 9.41 12.55
N ASP A 57 5.90 10.35 12.32
CA ASP A 57 6.51 10.57 11.00
C ASP A 57 7.23 9.31 10.49
N TYR A 58 8.06 8.69 11.34
CA TYR A 58 8.74 7.44 11.05
C TYR A 58 7.75 6.30 10.72
N ARG A 59 6.68 6.15 11.52
CA ARG A 59 5.62 5.16 11.30
C ARG A 59 4.93 5.35 9.97
N ILE A 60 4.60 6.59 9.61
CA ILE A 60 3.97 6.91 8.33
C ILE A 60 4.92 6.59 7.17
N GLN A 61 6.20 6.95 7.26
CA GLN A 61 7.18 6.61 6.23
C GLN A 61 7.32 5.10 6.03
N TYR A 62 7.39 4.33 7.11
CA TYR A 62 7.45 2.87 7.08
C TYR A 62 6.17 2.28 6.46
N PHE A 63 5.01 2.77 6.91
CA PHE A 63 3.71 2.39 6.38
C PHE A 63 3.63 2.61 4.87
N ILE A 64 4.05 3.77 4.35
CA ILE A 64 4.05 4.05 2.91
C ILE A 64 4.93 3.04 2.16
N CYS A 65 6.11 2.71 2.68
CA CYS A 65 7.00 1.71 2.07
C CYS A 65 6.37 0.31 2.07
N TYR A 66 5.77 -0.11 3.18
CA TYR A 66 5.09 -1.39 3.31
C TYR A 66 3.86 -1.48 2.39
N TYR A 67 3.05 -0.41 2.34
CA TYR A 67 1.90 -0.32 1.43
C TYR A 67 2.36 -0.45 -0.03
N ASN A 68 3.38 0.31 -0.44
CA ASN A 68 3.91 0.27 -1.80
C ASN A 68 4.47 -1.11 -2.16
N PHE A 69 5.11 -1.80 -1.21
CA PHE A 69 5.61 -3.16 -1.40
C PHE A 69 4.45 -4.14 -1.61
N THR A 70 3.45 -4.10 -0.73
CA THR A 70 2.25 -4.94 -0.82
C THR A 70 1.49 -4.66 -2.13
N LEU A 71 1.37 -3.38 -2.51
CA LEU A 71 0.75 -2.97 -3.78
C LEU A 71 1.51 -3.54 -4.97
N ALA A 72 2.84 -3.48 -4.96
CA ALA A 72 3.67 -4.01 -6.04
C ALA A 72 3.41 -5.50 -6.23
N LEU A 73 3.38 -6.28 -5.14
CA LEU A 73 3.06 -7.69 -5.17
C LEU A 73 1.63 -7.95 -5.68
N ALA A 74 0.64 -7.24 -5.14
CA ALA A 74 -0.78 -7.40 -5.49
C ALA A 74 -1.08 -7.05 -6.96
N THR A 75 -0.42 -6.04 -7.50
CA THR A 75 -0.59 -5.59 -8.90
C THR A 75 0.31 -6.33 -9.89
N GLY A 76 1.16 -7.25 -9.41
CA GLY A 76 2.08 -8.02 -10.23
C GLY A 76 3.32 -7.26 -10.71
N ARG A 77 3.59 -6.08 -10.16
CA ARG A 77 4.85 -5.35 -10.39
C ARG A 77 6.02 -6.12 -9.76
N SER A 78 7.18 -6.02 -10.38
CA SER A 78 8.41 -6.63 -9.89
C SER A 78 8.97 -5.93 -8.65
N ILE A 79 9.68 -6.70 -7.81
CA ILE A 79 10.48 -6.15 -6.69
C ILE A 79 11.48 -5.09 -7.19
N ARG A 80 11.99 -5.23 -8.42
CA ARG A 80 12.88 -4.24 -9.03
C ARG A 80 12.20 -2.89 -9.23
N GLN A 81 10.96 -2.87 -9.71
CA GLN A 81 10.18 -1.63 -9.85
C GLN A 81 9.93 -0.99 -8.48
N PHE A 82 9.55 -1.79 -7.47
CA PHE A 82 9.42 -1.32 -6.09
C PHE A 82 10.71 -0.67 -5.59
N LYS A 83 11.85 -1.37 -5.66
CA LYS A 83 13.16 -0.83 -5.22
C LYS A 83 13.56 0.44 -5.98
N ALA A 84 13.27 0.50 -7.29
CA ALA A 84 13.56 1.68 -8.09
C ALA A 84 12.73 2.91 -7.68
N HIS A 85 11.49 2.70 -7.24
CA HIS A 85 10.65 3.73 -6.63
C HIS A 85 11.19 4.14 -5.25
N THR A 86 11.34 3.18 -4.34
CA THR A 86 11.79 3.40 -2.96
C THR A 86 13.14 4.12 -2.87
N LYS A 87 14.07 3.82 -3.79
CA LYS A 87 15.39 4.49 -3.85
C LYS A 87 15.28 6.01 -4.01
N LYS A 88 14.26 6.51 -4.71
CA LYS A 88 14.06 7.94 -5.00
C LYS A 88 13.36 8.69 -3.87
N LEU A 89 12.80 8.00 -2.89
CA LEU A 89 12.01 8.62 -1.83
C LEU A 89 12.89 9.41 -0.85
N GLY A 90 12.43 10.60 -0.45
CA GLY A 90 13.00 11.35 0.66
C GLY A 90 12.46 10.80 1.99
N ILE A 91 13.00 9.66 2.42
CA ILE A 91 12.65 8.96 3.68
C ILE A 91 13.90 8.69 4.52
N THR A 92 13.69 8.41 5.80
CA THR A 92 14.72 8.04 6.77
C THR A 92 15.60 6.91 6.23
N LYS A 93 16.91 7.05 6.43
CA LYS A 93 17.91 6.15 5.87
C LYS A 93 17.76 4.71 6.35
N SER A 94 17.37 4.48 7.61
CA SER A 94 17.13 3.14 8.16
C SER A 94 15.99 2.44 7.43
N ILE A 95 14.82 3.09 7.30
CA ILE A 95 13.68 2.58 6.52
C ILE A 95 14.11 2.28 5.08
N LYS A 96 14.80 3.23 4.43
CA LYS A 96 15.27 3.04 3.06
C LYS A 96 16.17 1.82 2.94
N ASN A 97 17.14 1.65 3.83
CA ASN A 97 18.06 0.52 3.81
C ASN A 97 17.31 -0.81 4.00
N MET A 98 16.35 -0.83 4.94
CA MET A 98 15.52 -2.00 5.23
C MET A 98 14.74 -2.46 3.98
N PHE A 99 13.99 -1.55 3.34
CA PHE A 99 13.23 -1.88 2.12
C PHE A 99 14.08 -2.00 0.84
N MET A 100 15.39 -1.73 0.92
CA MET A 100 16.35 -2.00 -0.16
C MET A 100 17.10 -3.32 0.03
N ASP A 101 17.08 -3.90 1.23
CA ASP A 101 17.67 -5.20 1.50
C ASP A 101 16.91 -6.32 0.76
N LYS A 102 17.61 -7.41 0.39
CA LYS A 102 16.97 -8.52 -0.33
C LYS A 102 16.36 -9.55 0.63
N LYS A 103 17.05 -9.83 1.73
CA LYS A 103 16.63 -10.84 2.71
C LYS A 103 15.38 -10.37 3.42
N PHE A 104 15.39 -9.12 3.89
CA PHE A 104 14.24 -8.47 4.52
C PHE A 104 13.00 -8.51 3.62
N LEU A 105 13.12 -8.17 2.33
CA LEU A 105 11.96 -8.21 1.44
C LEU A 105 11.45 -9.62 1.15
N ALA A 106 12.31 -10.64 1.19
CA ALA A 106 11.86 -12.03 1.03
C ALA A 106 11.07 -12.47 2.26
N GLU A 107 11.61 -12.22 3.46
CA GLU A 107 10.92 -12.49 4.73
C GLU A 107 9.60 -11.73 4.81
N LEU A 108 9.61 -10.44 4.45
CA LEU A 108 8.42 -9.60 4.43
C LEU A 108 7.36 -10.11 3.45
N GLN A 109 7.78 -10.64 2.29
CA GLN A 109 6.86 -11.20 1.31
C GLN A 109 6.16 -12.44 1.88
N ASP A 110 6.92 -13.35 2.49
CA ASP A 110 6.39 -14.58 3.08
C ASP A 110 5.44 -14.25 4.25
N ASP A 111 5.83 -13.33 5.13
CA ASP A 111 5.02 -12.88 6.27
C ASP A 111 3.76 -12.07 5.88
N SER A 112 3.71 -11.61 4.62
CA SER A 112 2.63 -10.74 4.12
C SER A 112 1.77 -11.41 3.05
N GLU A 113 1.91 -12.73 2.82
CA GLU A 113 1.19 -13.44 1.76
C GLU A 113 -0.33 -13.21 1.85
N GLU A 114 -0.94 -13.45 3.01
CA GLU A 114 -2.39 -13.23 3.20
C GLU A 114 -2.77 -11.75 3.06
N THR A 115 -1.96 -10.82 3.58
CA THR A 115 -2.17 -9.38 3.40
C THR A 115 -2.18 -8.99 1.92
N VAL A 116 -1.30 -9.59 1.10
CA VAL A 116 -1.25 -9.36 -0.35
C VAL A 116 -2.50 -9.92 -1.02
N LEU A 117 -2.94 -11.14 -0.67
CA LEU A 117 -4.15 -11.74 -1.24
C LEU A 117 -5.41 -10.93 -0.92
N ILE A 118 -5.55 -10.47 0.33
CA ILE A 118 -6.64 -9.58 0.74
C ILE A 118 -6.58 -8.27 -0.04
N PHE A 119 -5.39 -7.68 -0.21
CA PHE A 119 -5.27 -6.45 -0.98
C PHE A 119 -5.66 -6.66 -2.45
N MET A 120 -5.29 -7.79 -3.05
CA MET A 120 -5.75 -8.17 -4.40
C MET A 120 -7.27 -8.25 -4.48
N ALA A 121 -7.93 -8.86 -3.50
CA ALA A 121 -9.39 -8.96 -3.44
C ALA A 121 -10.06 -7.58 -3.31
N VAL A 122 -9.53 -6.72 -2.43
CA VAL A 122 -9.97 -5.32 -2.26
C VAL A 122 -9.83 -4.54 -3.57
N LEU A 123 -8.67 -4.61 -4.22
CA LEU A 123 -8.41 -3.92 -5.49
C LEU A 123 -9.35 -4.42 -6.60
N LYS A 124 -9.62 -5.73 -6.66
CA LYS A 124 -10.60 -6.30 -7.58
C LYS A 124 -11.98 -5.72 -7.32
N SER A 125 -12.47 -5.77 -6.08
CA SER A 125 -13.80 -5.29 -5.70
C SER A 125 -13.99 -3.82 -6.11
N ILE A 126 -13.03 -2.96 -5.78
CA ILE A 126 -13.08 -1.53 -6.14
C ILE A 126 -13.08 -1.34 -7.66
N THR A 127 -12.20 -2.06 -8.36
CA THR A 127 -12.09 -1.92 -9.83
C THR A 127 -13.36 -2.39 -10.52
N SER A 128 -13.95 -3.52 -10.09
CA SER A 128 -15.23 -4.01 -10.58
C SER A 128 -16.36 -3.00 -10.31
N GLY A 129 -16.47 -2.49 -9.08
CA GLY A 129 -17.49 -1.51 -8.73
C GLY A 129 -17.38 -0.21 -9.55
N LEU A 130 -16.15 0.25 -9.84
CA LEU A 130 -15.93 1.41 -10.72
C LEU A 130 -16.36 1.13 -12.17
N ILE A 131 -16.09 -0.06 -12.70
CA ILE A 131 -16.50 -0.44 -14.05
C ILE A 131 -18.03 -0.57 -14.13
N GLU A 132 -18.65 -1.22 -13.15
CA GLU A 132 -20.11 -1.39 -13.04
C GLU A 132 -20.84 -0.05 -12.89
N SER A 133 -20.24 0.92 -12.22
CA SER A 133 -20.78 2.29 -12.11
C SER A 133 -20.66 3.11 -13.41
N GLY A 134 -20.27 2.49 -14.53
CA GLY A 134 -20.16 3.13 -15.84
C GLY A 134 -18.90 3.98 -16.01
N SER A 135 -17.87 3.79 -15.19
CA SER A 135 -16.59 4.49 -15.39
C SER A 135 -15.95 4.01 -16.69
N SER A 136 -15.68 4.94 -17.61
CA SER A 136 -14.95 4.59 -18.83
C SER A 136 -13.55 4.06 -18.47
N THR A 137 -13.06 3.11 -19.25
CA THR A 137 -11.70 2.56 -19.10
C THR A 137 -10.62 3.65 -19.15
N SER A 138 -10.90 4.77 -19.81
CA SER A 138 -10.03 5.96 -19.86
C SER A 138 -9.99 6.79 -18.57
N ARG A 139 -11.05 6.74 -17.74
CA ARG A 139 -11.14 7.48 -16.46
C ARG A 139 -10.74 6.62 -15.26
N LEU A 140 -10.76 5.31 -15.41
CA LEU A 140 -10.44 4.34 -14.36
C LEU A 140 -9.11 4.62 -13.63
N PRO A 141 -7.98 4.94 -14.29
CA PRO A 141 -6.73 5.24 -13.58
C PRO A 141 -6.84 6.44 -12.64
N GLN A 142 -7.49 7.52 -13.09
CA GLN A 142 -7.68 8.72 -12.27
C GLN A 142 -8.59 8.44 -11.07
N MET A 143 -9.63 7.63 -11.27
CA MET A 143 -10.54 7.24 -10.18
C MET A 143 -9.85 6.35 -9.15
N LEU A 144 -9.01 5.41 -9.58
CA LEU A 144 -8.20 4.58 -8.68
C LEU A 144 -7.23 5.41 -7.85
N VAL A 145 -6.56 6.39 -8.47
CA VAL A 145 -5.70 7.34 -7.73
C VAL A 145 -6.51 8.12 -6.69
N MET A 146 -7.70 8.62 -7.04
CA MET A 146 -8.56 9.32 -6.09
C MET A 146 -9.01 8.41 -4.94
N GLN A 147 -9.42 7.17 -5.21
CA GLN A 147 -9.77 6.19 -4.18
C GLN A 147 -8.57 5.88 -3.27
N GLN A 148 -7.39 5.73 -3.84
CA GLN A 148 -6.15 5.53 -3.10
C GLN A 148 -5.87 6.71 -2.18
N LEU A 149 -5.86 7.94 -2.69
CA LEU A 149 -5.61 9.13 -1.87
C LEU A 149 -6.67 9.34 -0.80
N ASN A 150 -7.94 9.05 -1.09
CA ASN A 150 -9.02 9.06 -0.10
C ASN A 150 -8.76 8.05 1.01
N SER A 151 -8.32 6.83 0.69
CA SER A 151 -7.99 5.83 1.70
C SER A 151 -6.83 6.29 2.59
N PHE A 152 -5.78 6.89 2.02
CA PHE A 152 -4.64 7.42 2.77
C PHE A 152 -4.99 8.62 3.64
N SER A 153 -6.01 9.41 3.29
CA SER A 153 -6.45 10.54 4.11
C SER A 153 -6.95 10.13 5.50
N SER A 154 -7.26 8.84 5.69
CA SER A 154 -7.63 8.29 6.99
C SER A 154 -6.43 8.04 7.92
N VAL A 155 -5.21 8.05 7.38
CA VAL A 155 -3.95 7.84 8.12
C VAL A 155 -3.11 9.10 8.12
N ILE A 156 -3.03 9.79 6.98
CA ILE A 156 -2.24 11.01 6.78
C ILE A 156 -3.22 12.16 6.48
N PRO A 157 -3.58 12.96 7.49
CA PRO A 157 -4.41 14.14 7.27
C PRO A 157 -3.80 15.05 6.20
N ASN A 158 -4.64 15.71 5.40
CA ASN A 158 -4.21 16.63 4.34
C ASN A 158 -3.35 16.03 3.22
N ILE A 159 -3.29 14.70 3.04
CA ILE A 159 -2.53 14.09 1.94
C ILE A 159 -2.85 14.68 0.56
N MET A 160 -4.10 15.07 0.33
CA MET A 160 -4.53 15.73 -0.92
C MET A 160 -3.77 17.02 -1.22
N LYS A 161 -3.28 17.72 -0.19
CA LYS A 161 -2.53 18.98 -0.28
C LYS A 161 -1.02 18.76 -0.12
N ASN A 162 -0.59 17.64 0.46
CA ASN A 162 0.82 17.34 0.69
C ASN A 162 1.42 16.61 -0.53
N GLU A 163 1.92 17.37 -1.50
CA GLU A 163 2.53 16.83 -2.72
C GLU A 163 3.73 15.92 -2.44
N LYS A 164 4.55 16.26 -1.43
CA LYS A 164 5.71 15.44 -1.04
C LYS A 164 5.28 14.02 -0.70
N VAL A 165 4.24 13.87 0.13
CA VAL A 165 3.70 12.54 0.51
C VAL A 165 3.02 11.85 -0.66
N ARG A 166 2.24 12.56 -1.47
CA ARG A 166 1.60 11.95 -2.67
C ARG A 166 2.64 11.34 -3.60
N ASN A 167 3.78 12.00 -3.79
CA ASN A 167 4.87 11.51 -4.61
C ASN A 167 5.60 10.29 -4.01
N MET A 168 5.38 9.99 -2.73
CA MET A 168 5.90 8.77 -2.11
C MET A 168 5.04 7.54 -2.42
N ILE A 169 3.78 7.72 -2.80
CA ILE A 169 2.83 6.63 -3.04
C ILE A 169 2.97 6.14 -4.47
N MET A 170 3.14 4.83 -4.64
CA MET A 170 3.05 4.19 -5.95
C MET A 170 1.58 4.18 -6.38
N PRO A 171 1.23 4.68 -7.59
CA PRO A 171 -0.15 4.66 -8.06
C PRO A 171 -0.61 3.22 -8.26
N ILE A 172 -1.90 2.95 -8.03
CA ILE A 172 -2.52 1.68 -8.42
C ILE A 172 -2.55 1.62 -9.95
N GLU A 173 -1.68 0.78 -10.53
CA GLU A 173 -1.69 0.47 -11.95
C GLU A 173 -1.49 -1.02 -12.11
N PHE A 174 -2.23 -1.61 -13.04
CA PHE A 174 -2.13 -3.01 -13.37
C PHE A 174 -1.23 -3.15 -14.61
N GLU A 175 -0.21 -4.02 -14.58
CA GLU A 175 0.61 -4.25 -15.79
C GLU A 175 -0.29 -4.77 -16.93
N ASN A 176 0.09 -4.53 -18.21
CA ASN A 176 -0.71 -4.96 -19.37
C ASN A 176 -0.99 -6.48 -19.41
N SER A 177 -0.18 -7.29 -18.72
CA SER A 177 -0.39 -8.73 -18.52
C SER A 177 -1.47 -9.07 -17.48
N PHE A 178 -1.86 -8.10 -16.66
CA PHE A 178 -2.92 -8.21 -15.66
C PHE A 178 -4.30 -8.23 -16.34
N MET A 179 -4.50 -7.45 -17.40
CA MET A 179 -5.69 -7.50 -18.26
C MET A 179 -5.74 -8.78 -19.13
N SER A 180 -4.59 -9.41 -19.43
CA SER A 180 -4.54 -10.59 -20.31
C SER A 180 -4.37 -11.94 -19.60
N GLY A 181 -4.08 -11.99 -18.29
CA GLY A 181 -3.81 -13.26 -17.60
C GLY A 181 -4.14 -13.31 -16.11
N LYS A 182 -3.78 -12.30 -15.32
CA LYS A 182 -4.04 -12.32 -13.86
C LYS A 182 -5.49 -11.94 -13.49
N LEU A 183 -6.13 -10.99 -14.16
CA LEU A 183 -7.58 -10.76 -13.99
C LEU A 183 -8.41 -11.97 -14.41
N MET A 184 -7.97 -12.76 -15.40
CA MET A 184 -8.66 -13.99 -15.79
C MET A 184 -8.62 -15.07 -14.70
N ARG A 185 -7.64 -15.03 -13.78
CA ARG A 185 -7.59 -15.86 -12.57
C ARG A 185 -8.39 -15.29 -11.41
N ILE A 186 -8.61 -13.97 -11.44
CA ILE A 186 -9.39 -13.25 -10.44
C ILE A 186 -10.89 -13.35 -10.77
N PHE A 187 -11.29 -13.48 -12.04
CA PHE A 187 -12.67 -13.69 -12.51
C PHE A 187 -12.99 -15.14 -12.94
N LYS A 188 -12.12 -16.10 -12.64
CA LYS A 188 -12.43 -17.54 -12.74
C LYS A 188 -12.65 -18.12 -11.37
#